data_AF-A0A1B9M5S9-F1
#
_entry.id   AF-A0A1B9M5S9-F1
#
_cell.length_a   1.000
_cell.length_b   1.000
_cell.length_c   1.000
_cell.angle_alpha   90.00
_cell.angle_beta   90.00
_cell.angle_gamma   90.00
#
_symmetry.space_group_name_H-M   'P 1'
#
loop_
_entity.id
_entity.type
_entity.pdbx_description
1 polymer ?
#
loop_
_entity_poly.entity_id
_entity_poly.type
_entity_poly.pdbx_seq_one_letter_code
_entity_poly.pdbx_strand_id
1 'polypeptide(L)' 'MANISLDAMNTINTKLGQANAITTLLMVDCDSDTPINDELRAYALDAVSDLINDSKKLFRS' A
#
# COMPACT_ATOMS: atom_id res chain seq x y z
N MET A 1 -9.19 -11.68 23.19
CA MET A 1 -8.76 -11.74 21.78
C MET A 1 -9.74 -10.87 21.02
N ALA A 2 -9.29 -9.75 20.45
CA ALA A 2 -10.19 -8.86 19.72
C ALA A 2 -10.80 -9.65 18.56
N ASN A 3 -12.13 -9.76 18.53
CA ASN A 3 -12.82 -10.52 17.50
C ASN A 3 -12.90 -9.64 16.25
N ILE A 4 -11.81 -9.59 15.49
CA ILE A 4 -11.74 -8.86 14.22
C ILE A 4 -12.72 -9.54 13.25
N SER A 5 -13.63 -8.77 12.64
CA SER A 5 -14.58 -9.33 11.69
C SER A 5 -13.85 -9.89 10.46
N LEU A 6 -14.45 -10.91 9.82
CA LEU A 6 -13.92 -11.46 8.57
C LEU A 6 -13.74 -10.39 7.48
N ASP A 7 -14.66 -9.42 7.45
CA ASP A 7 -14.62 -8.29 6.52
C ASP A 7 -13.43 -7.35 6.78
N ALA A 8 -13.12 -7.09 8.07
CA ALA A 8 -11.93 -6.35 8.45
C ALA A 8 -10.64 -7.09 8.11
N MET A 9 -10.60 -8.42 8.27
CA MET A 9 -9.45 -9.24 7.85
C MET A 9 -9.25 -9.24 6.33
N ASN A 10 -10.33 -9.34 5.55
CA ASN A 10 -10.27 -9.27 4.10
C ASN A 10 -9.77 -7.90 3.63
N THR A 11 -10.29 -6.82 4.25
CA THR A 11 -9.84 -5.46 3.98
C THR A 11 -8.35 -5.30 4.26
N ILE A 12 -7.85 -5.81 5.40
CA ILE A 12 -6.43 -5.79 5.74
C ILE A 12 -5.60 -6.56 4.70
N ASN A 13 -6.02 -7.77 4.30
CA ASN A 13 -5.29 -8.58 3.33
C ASN A 13 -5.20 -7.91 1.95
N THR A 14 -6.29 -7.31 1.46
CA THR A 14 -6.29 -6.57 0.20
C THR A 14 -5.33 -5.37 0.26
N LYS A 15 -5.36 -4.63 1.37
CA LYS A 15 -4.48 -3.48 1.59
C LYS A 15 -2.99 -3.88 1.68
N LEU A 16 -2.68 -5.02 2.31
CA LEU A 16 -1.31 -5.58 2.34
C LEU A 16 -0.83 -6.01 0.94
N GLY A 17 -1.71 -6.60 0.12
CA GLY A 17 -1.39 -6.95 -1.26
C GLY A 17 -1.04 -5.73 -2.11
N GLN A 18 -1.81 -4.64 -1.97
CA GLN A 18 -1.52 -3.35 -2.62
C GLN A 18 -0.17 -2.77 -2.17
N ALA A 19 0.10 -2.79 -0.85
CA ALA A 19 1.37 -2.32 -0.30
C ALA A 19 2.57 -3.05 -0.89
N ASN A 20 2.48 -4.39 -1.00
CA ASN A 20 3.53 -5.23 -1.54
C ASN A 20 3.81 -4.94 -3.03
N ALA A 21 2.74 -4.74 -3.82
CA ALA A 21 2.87 -4.39 -5.23
C ALA A 21 3.58 -3.03 -5.43
N ILE A 22 3.18 -2.02 -4.65
CA ILE A 22 3.80 -0.68 -4.73
C ILE A 22 5.26 -0.72 -4.27
N THR A 23 5.54 -1.44 -3.19
CA THR A 23 6.92 -1.59 -2.67
C THR A 23 7.82 -2.29 -3.69
N THR A 24 7.32 -3.33 -4.36
CA THR A 24 8.07 -4.00 -5.44
C THR A 24 8.38 -3.04 -6.59
N LEU A 25 7.40 -2.23 -7.00
CA LEU A 25 7.54 -1.27 -8.08
C LEU A 25 8.56 -0.17 -7.75
N LEU A 26 8.57 0.33 -6.51
CA LEU A 26 9.54 1.31 -6.02
C LEU A 26 10.93 0.71 -5.77
N MET A 27 11.05 -0.54 -5.32
CA MET A 27 12.36 -1.20 -5.19
C MET A 27 13.02 -1.41 -6.56
N VAL A 28 12.25 -1.76 -7.59
CA VAL A 28 12.76 -1.85 -8.97
C VAL A 28 13.28 -0.49 -9.45
N ASP A 29 12.67 0.63 -9.06
CA ASP A 29 13.19 1.98 -9.34
C ASP A 29 14.57 2.23 -8.70
N CYS A 30 14.73 1.81 -7.46
CA CYS A 30 15.96 2.00 -6.70
C CYS A 30 17.11 1.09 -7.16
N ASP A 31 16.81 -0.14 -7.57
CA ASP A 31 17.80 -1.19 -7.87
C ASP A 31 18.09 -1.35 -9.37
N SER A 32 17.34 -0.66 -10.26
CA SER A 32 17.54 -0.79 -11.71
C SER A 32 18.16 0.46 -12.34
N ASP A 33 18.94 0.25 -13.41
CA ASP A 33 19.41 1.31 -14.31
C ASP A 33 18.27 1.94 -15.15
N THR A 34 17.04 1.45 -14.97
CA THR A 34 15.82 1.91 -15.66
C THR A 34 14.84 2.50 -14.66
N PRO A 35 15.03 3.77 -14.25
CA PRO A 35 14.10 4.42 -13.35
C PRO A 35 12.69 4.43 -13.95
N ILE A 36 11.69 4.20 -13.11
CA ILE A 36 10.29 4.42 -13.48
C ILE A 36 10.06 5.90 -13.70
N ASN A 37 9.19 6.22 -14.67
CA ASN A 37 8.89 7.60 -15.00
C ASN A 37 8.23 8.32 -13.80
N ASP A 38 8.37 9.64 -13.77
CA ASP A 38 7.91 10.46 -12.62
C ASP A 38 6.40 10.35 -12.38
N GLU A 39 5.62 10.10 -13.42
CA GLU A 39 4.17 9.93 -13.32
C GLU A 39 3.82 8.64 -12.55
N LEU A 40 4.48 7.53 -12.89
CA LEU A 40 4.30 6.24 -12.22
C LEU A 40 4.78 6.30 -10.76
N ARG A 41 5.88 7.02 -10.52
CA ARG A 41 6.39 7.27 -9.17
C ARG A 41 5.40 8.09 -8.34
N ALA A 42 4.79 9.12 -8.92
CA ALA A 42 3.76 9.91 -8.25
C ALA A 42 2.54 9.05 -7.89
N TYR A 43 2.03 8.24 -8.83
CA TYR A 43 0.92 7.33 -8.54
C TYR A 43 1.24 6.31 -7.44
N ALA A 44 2.47 5.78 -7.42
CA ALA A 44 2.92 4.87 -6.37
C ALA A 44 2.91 5.55 -4.98
N LEU A 45 3.41 6.79 -4.90
CA LEU A 45 3.43 7.57 -3.65
C LEU A 45 2.03 7.95 -3.16
N ASP A 46 1.13 8.31 -4.07
CA ASP A 46 -0.28 8.59 -3.74
C ASP A 46 -0.98 7.34 -3.21
N ALA A 47 -0.78 6.20 -3.86
CA ALA A 47 -1.36 4.93 -3.42
C ALA A 47 -0.86 4.49 -2.03
N VAL A 48 0.42 4.74 -1.70
CA VAL A 48 0.96 4.53 -0.34
C VAL A 48 0.30 5.48 0.66
N SER A 49 0.12 6.75 0.31
CA SER A 49 -0.52 7.75 1.17
C SER A 49 -1.97 7.37 1.50
N ASP A 50 -2.72 6.91 0.50
CA ASP A 50 -4.10 6.42 0.67
C ASP A 50 -4.15 5.19 1.57
N LEU A 51 -3.24 4.23 1.36
CA LEU A 51 -3.11 3.04 2.20
C LEU A 51 -2.85 3.40 3.67
N ILE A 52 -1.95 4.35 3.93
CA ILE A 52 -1.65 4.83 5.30
C ILE A 52 -2.89 5.50 5.90
N ASN A 53 -3.58 6.34 5.14
CA ASN A 53 -4.76 7.06 5.60
C ASN A 53 -5.91 6.10 5.93
N ASP A 54 -6.17 5.12 5.09
CA ASP A 54 -7.20 4.11 5.34
C ASP A 54 -6.85 3.24 6.54
N SER A 55 -5.58 2.86 6.68
CA SER A 55 -5.11 2.14 7.87
C SER A 55 -5.34 2.94 9.15
N LYS A 56 -5.05 4.24 9.15
CA LYS A 56 -5.31 5.14 10.29
C LYS A 56 -6.80 5.22 10.65
N LYS A 57 -7.70 5.20 9.66
CA LYS A 57 -9.16 5.19 9.90
C LYS A 57 -9.60 3.91 10.60
N LEU A 58 -9.07 2.76 10.17
CA LEU A 58 -9.37 1.46 10.78
C LEU A 58 -8.99 1.38 12.27
N PHE A 59 -7.88 2.01 12.67
CA PHE A 59 -7.43 2.01 14.08
C PHE A 59 -8.01 3.15 14.93
N ARG A 60 -8.81 4.06 14.35
CA ARG A 60 -9.48 5.16 15.06
C ARG A 60 -10.96 4.89 15.37
N SER A 61 -11.48 3.74 14.97
CA SER A 61 -12.85 3.28 15.26
C SER A 61 -12.89 2.50 16.57
#